data_AF-A0A7J9KYU9-F1
#
_entry.id   AF-A0A7J9KYU9-F1
#
_cell.length_a   1.000
_cell.length_b   1.000
_cell.length_c   1.000
_cell.angle_alpha   90.00
_cell.angle_beta   90.00
_cell.angle_gamma   90.00
#
_symmetry.space_group_name_H-M   'P 1'
#
loop_
_entity.id
_entity.type
_entity.pdbx_description
1 polymer ?
#
loop_
_entity_poly.entity_id
_entity_poly.type
_entity_poly.pdbx_seq_one_letter_code
_entity_poly.pdbx_strand_id
1 'polypeptide(L)'
;MTDLKENIVDVPNPSGRGLRYRYFGAMKKLSGVRELFEKPSELRKRRTRYDIYMSTNASYYGYRDEEDGILARVEGPTKANMRTEAEEEWQRVEEIKREVNEVVSAGVLQERFCLRKRRM
;
A
#
# COMPACT_ATOMS: atom_id res chain seq x y z
N MET A 1 -10.81 61.62 -33.14
CA MET A 1 -10.27 62.43 -34.25
C MET A 1 -9.54 63.62 -33.62
N THR A 2 -8.29 63.85 -33.98
CA THR A 2 -7.52 65.06 -33.65
C THR A 2 -7.54 65.98 -34.86
N ASP A 3 -7.69 67.29 -34.65
CA ASP A 3 -7.59 68.27 -35.74
C ASP A 3 -6.12 68.57 -36.08
N LEU A 4 -5.88 69.10 -37.29
CA LEU A 4 -4.58 69.39 -37.93
C LEU A 4 -3.62 70.35 -37.18
N LYS A 5 -3.90 70.69 -35.91
CA LYS A 5 -3.05 71.53 -35.05
C LYS A 5 -2.62 70.83 -33.75
N GLU A 6 -2.66 69.49 -33.72
CA GLU A 6 -2.20 68.64 -32.61
C GLU A 6 -2.72 69.04 -31.21
N ASN A 7 -3.87 69.71 -31.14
CA ASN A 7 -4.45 70.10 -29.86
C ASN A 7 -5.37 68.99 -29.37
N ILE A 8 -5.10 68.49 -28.16
CA ILE A 8 -5.87 67.42 -27.52
C ILE A 8 -7.23 67.99 -27.11
N VAL A 9 -8.30 67.56 -27.77
CA VAL A 9 -9.66 67.92 -27.38
C VAL A 9 -10.03 67.19 -26.10
N ASP A 10 -10.06 67.91 -24.98
CA ASP A 10 -10.54 67.41 -23.69
C ASP A 10 -12.06 67.24 -23.72
N VAL A 11 -12.52 66.00 -23.93
CA VAL A 11 -13.93 65.64 -23.77
C VAL A 11 -14.21 65.43 -22.28
N PRO A 12 -15.15 66.17 -21.66
CA PRO A 12 -15.39 66.09 -20.22
C PRO A 12 -15.96 64.72 -19.83
N ASN A 13 -15.23 64.01 -18.95
CA ASN A 13 -15.60 62.71 -18.40
C ASN A 13 -16.21 62.88 -16.99
N PRO A 14 -17.45 62.45 -16.72
CA PRO A 14 -18.14 62.72 -15.45
C PRO A 14 -17.67 61.85 -14.26
N SER A 15 -16.48 61.26 -14.29
CA SER A 15 -16.06 60.27 -13.27
C SER A 15 -14.61 60.34 -12.81
N GLY A 16 -13.89 61.43 -13.11
CA GLY A 16 -12.59 61.75 -12.47
C GLY A 16 -11.46 60.72 -12.62
N ARG A 17 -11.62 59.69 -13.44
CA ARG A 17 -10.59 58.68 -13.76
C ARG A 17 -10.29 58.80 -15.26
N GLY A 18 -9.01 58.94 -15.59
CA GLY A 18 -8.51 59.27 -16.93
C GLY A 18 -8.98 58.34 -18.06
N LEU A 19 -8.65 58.70 -19.30
CA LEU A 19 -9.09 58.03 -20.52
C LEU A 19 -8.91 56.50 -20.47
N ARG A 20 -10.06 55.83 -20.48
CA ARG A 20 -10.39 54.48 -20.98
C ARG A 20 -9.31 53.41 -20.93
N TYR A 21 -9.57 52.43 -20.08
CA TYR A 21 -9.79 51.04 -20.52
C TYR A 21 -10.83 50.39 -19.60
N ARG A 22 -12.10 50.44 -19.98
CA ARG A 22 -13.23 49.88 -19.21
C ARG A 22 -13.31 48.34 -19.26
N TYR A 23 -12.40 47.67 -19.96
CA TYR A 23 -12.50 46.23 -20.27
C TYR A 23 -11.45 45.34 -19.59
N PHE A 24 -10.47 45.89 -18.88
CA PHE A 24 -9.39 45.09 -18.27
C PHE A 24 -9.89 44.05 -17.25
N GLY A 25 -10.94 44.36 -16.49
CA GLY A 25 -11.50 43.44 -15.49
C GLY A 25 -12.34 42.31 -16.08
N ALA A 26 -13.06 42.60 -17.18
CA ALA A 26 -13.88 41.60 -17.88
C ALA A 26 -13.00 40.60 -18.65
N MET A 27 -11.86 41.06 -19.18
CA MET A 27 -10.93 40.24 -19.95
C MET A 27 -10.38 39.05 -19.15
N LYS A 28 -10.17 39.21 -17.84
CA LYS A 28 -9.71 38.12 -16.94
C LYS A 28 -10.69 36.95 -16.82
N LYS A 29 -11.97 37.15 -17.16
CA LYS A 29 -13.02 36.13 -17.08
C LYS A 29 -13.23 35.38 -18.40
N LEU A 30 -12.57 35.80 -19.49
CA LEU A 30 -12.65 35.10 -20.78
C LEU A 30 -11.95 33.73 -20.68
N SER A 31 -12.56 32.70 -21.26
CA SER A 31 -11.91 31.41 -21.50
C SER A 31 -10.60 31.62 -22.29
N GLY A 32 -9.52 30.95 -21.91
CA GLY A 32 -8.18 31.22 -22.44
C GLY A 32 -7.39 32.29 -21.66
N VAL A 33 -7.96 33.47 -21.38
CA VAL A 33 -7.26 34.47 -20.53
C VAL A 33 -7.31 34.04 -19.06
N ARG A 34 -8.44 33.50 -18.61
CA ARG A 34 -8.63 33.00 -17.25
C ARG A 34 -7.61 31.90 -16.90
N GLU A 35 -7.38 30.97 -17.82
CA GLU A 35 -6.47 29.83 -17.63
C GLU A 35 -5.02 30.26 -17.44
N LEU A 36 -4.60 31.35 -18.09
CA LEU A 36 -3.26 31.92 -17.93
C LEU A 36 -3.02 32.51 -16.52
N PHE A 37 -4.08 32.87 -15.81
CA PHE A 37 -4.02 33.43 -14.45
C PHE A 37 -4.53 32.46 -13.37
N GLU A 38 -5.10 31.31 -13.76
CA GLU A 38 -5.57 30.29 -12.84
C GLU A 38 -4.36 29.56 -12.25
N LYS A 39 -4.10 29.81 -10.96
CA LYS A 39 -2.97 29.19 -10.26
C LYS A 39 -3.15 27.68 -10.33
N PRO A 40 -2.14 26.91 -10.81
CA PRO A 40 -2.23 25.45 -10.80
C PRO A 40 -2.55 24.99 -9.39
N SER A 41 -3.45 24.00 -9.27
CA SER A 41 -3.85 23.45 -7.97
C SER A 41 -2.60 23.15 -7.16
N GLU A 42 -2.54 23.68 -5.93
CA GLU A 42 -1.34 23.52 -5.12
C GLU A 42 -1.01 22.03 -4.98
N LEU A 43 0.20 21.65 -5.41
CA LEU A 43 0.65 20.28 -5.32
C LEU A 43 0.58 19.86 -3.85
N ARG A 44 -0.11 18.74 -3.58
CA ARG A 44 -0.16 18.18 -2.22
C ARG A 44 1.27 18.01 -1.73
N LYS A 45 1.60 18.66 -0.63
CA LYS A 45 2.93 18.52 0.00
C LYS A 45 3.14 17.05 0.35
N ARG A 46 4.25 16.48 -0.09
CA ARG A 46 4.67 15.14 0.34
C ARG A 46 4.97 15.19 1.83
N ARG A 47 4.66 14.12 2.56
CA ARG A 47 5.03 14.00 3.96
C ARG A 47 6.55 14.07 4.09
N THR A 48 7.02 14.88 5.02
CA THR A 48 8.45 14.91 5.34
C THR A 48 8.82 13.72 6.22
N ARG A 49 10.11 13.40 6.31
CA ARG A 49 10.59 12.34 7.21
C ARG A 49 10.22 12.61 8.67
N TYR A 50 10.21 13.87 9.08
CA TYR A 50 9.82 14.30 10.41
C TYR A 50 8.35 14.00 10.70
N ASP A 51 7.46 14.29 9.74
CA ASP A 51 6.02 13.99 9.87
C ASP A 51 5.76 12.49 10.02
N ILE A 52 6.52 11.67 9.28
CA ILE A 52 6.41 10.21 9.38
C ILE A 52 6.86 9.76 10.76
N TYR A 53 8.04 10.20 11.22
CA TYR A 53 8.57 9.85 12.53
C TYR A 53 7.60 10.24 13.68
N MET A 54 7.00 11.43 13.59
CA MET A 54 5.99 11.88 14.56
C MET A 54 4.68 11.07 14.48
N SER A 55 4.32 10.55 13.31
CA SER A 55 3.12 9.73 13.13
C SER A 55 3.30 8.25 13.49
N THR A 56 4.55 7.80 13.67
CA THR A 56 4.88 6.43 14.07
C THR A 56 4.53 6.22 15.54
N ASN A 57 3.30 5.76 15.80
CA ASN A 57 2.78 5.49 17.13
C ASN A 57 2.91 4.00 17.50
N ALA A 58 2.59 3.63 18.74
CA ALA A 58 2.57 2.22 19.19
C ALA A 58 1.74 1.30 18.29
N SER A 59 0.65 1.79 17.71
CA SER A 59 -0.15 1.06 16.71
C SER A 59 0.65 0.61 15.48
N TYR A 60 1.69 1.35 15.08
CA TYR A 60 2.54 0.97 13.95
C TYR A 60 3.31 -0.32 14.24
N TYR A 61 3.65 -0.56 15.50
CA TYR A 61 4.34 -1.77 15.96
C TYR A 61 3.36 -2.87 16.39
N GLY A 62 2.06 -2.73 16.11
CA GLY A 62 1.06 -3.77 16.38
C GLY A 62 0.67 -3.93 17.85
N TYR A 63 1.11 -3.04 18.75
CA TYR A 63 0.77 -3.13 20.19
C TYR A 63 -0.74 -3.12 20.50
N ARG A 64 -1.59 -2.72 19.54
CA ARG A 64 -3.05 -2.67 19.70
C ARG A 64 -3.79 -3.77 18.92
N ASP A 65 -3.09 -4.58 18.12
CA ASP A 65 -3.74 -5.55 17.22
C ASP A 65 -4.42 -6.69 18.00
N GLU A 66 -3.96 -6.94 19.24
CA GLU A 66 -4.56 -7.91 20.15
C GLU A 66 -5.88 -7.42 20.78
N GLU A 67 -6.08 -6.09 20.89
CA GLU A 67 -7.23 -5.49 21.60
C GLU A 67 -8.55 -5.65 20.83
N ASP A 68 -8.51 -5.60 19.49
CA ASP A 68 -9.72 -5.66 18.65
C ASP A 68 -10.30 -7.08 18.50
N GLY A 69 -9.54 -8.11 18.89
CA GLY A 69 -9.95 -9.51 18.82
C GLY A 69 -10.14 -10.08 17.41
N ILE A 70 -9.92 -9.28 16.36
CA ILE A 70 -10.00 -9.69 14.95
C ILE A 70 -8.97 -10.78 14.66
N LEU A 71 -7.73 -10.57 15.14
CA LEU A 71 -6.63 -11.51 14.94
C LEU A 71 -6.96 -12.88 15.54
N ALA A 72 -7.45 -12.91 16.79
CA ALA A 72 -7.82 -14.15 17.47
C ALA A 72 -8.91 -14.95 16.73
N ARG A 73 -9.91 -14.27 16.14
CA ARG A 73 -10.99 -14.91 15.39
C ARG A 73 -10.52 -15.59 14.12
N VAL A 74 -9.53 -15.01 13.43
CA VAL A 74 -9.00 -15.54 12.17
C VAL A 74 -7.92 -16.60 12.44
N GLU A 75 -7.04 -16.36 13.41
CA GLU A 75 -5.94 -17.26 13.73
C GLU A 75 -6.40 -18.53 14.42
N GLY A 76 -7.42 -18.49 15.29
CA GLY A 76 -7.92 -19.65 16.02
C GLY A 76 -8.25 -20.87 15.12
N PRO A 77 -9.18 -20.74 14.15
CA PRO A 77 -9.52 -21.85 13.26
C PRO A 77 -8.35 -22.26 12.38
N THR A 78 -7.58 -21.30 11.88
CA THR A 78 -6.42 -21.57 11.02
C THR A 78 -5.37 -22.38 11.77
N LYS A 79 -5.00 -21.97 12.99
CA LYS A 79 -4.04 -22.68 13.85
C LYS A 79 -4.54 -24.07 14.23
N ALA A 80 -5.85 -24.24 14.45
CA ALA A 80 -6.43 -25.56 14.73
C ALA A 80 -6.28 -26.50 13.52
N ASN A 81 -6.64 -26.05 12.32
CA ASN A 81 -6.51 -26.85 11.10
C ASN A 81 -5.04 -27.21 10.81
N MET A 82 -4.12 -26.25 10.97
CA MET A 82 -2.69 -26.52 10.79
C MET A 82 -2.17 -27.56 11.79
N ARG A 83 -2.67 -27.56 13.04
CA ARG A 83 -2.31 -28.58 14.03
C ARG A 83 -2.83 -29.95 13.65
N THR A 84 -4.10 -30.05 13.23
CA THR A 84 -4.66 -31.35 12.81
C THR A 84 -3.94 -31.91 11.60
N GLU A 85 -3.64 -31.08 10.61
CA GLU A 85 -2.88 -31.50 9.42
C GLU A 85 -1.47 -31.98 9.79
N ALA A 86 -0.78 -31.27 10.68
CA ALA A 86 0.55 -31.65 11.17
C ALA A 86 0.51 -32.94 12.00
N GLU A 87 -0.52 -33.15 12.83
CA GLU A 87 -0.70 -34.38 13.60
C GLU A 87 -0.98 -35.58 12.69
N GLU A 88 -1.83 -35.42 11.67
CA GLU A 88 -2.09 -36.46 10.68
C GLU A 88 -0.84 -36.81 9.87
N GLU A 89 -0.09 -35.82 9.42
CA GLU A 89 1.17 -36.06 8.72
C GLU A 89 2.18 -36.78 9.60
N TRP A 90 2.30 -36.36 10.86
CA TRP A 90 3.17 -37.02 11.82
C TRP A 90 2.76 -38.48 12.04
N GLN A 91 1.46 -38.76 12.18
CA GLN A 91 0.95 -40.13 12.31
C GLN A 91 1.25 -40.98 11.06
N ARG A 92 1.03 -40.43 9.85
CA ARG A 92 1.37 -41.13 8.59
C ARG A 92 2.86 -41.46 8.52
N VAL A 93 3.71 -40.49 8.87
CA VAL A 93 5.17 -40.68 8.87
C VAL A 93 5.59 -41.72 9.91
N GLU A 94 4.99 -41.72 11.10
CA GLU A 94 5.26 -42.72 12.13
C GLU A 94 4.82 -44.12 11.71
N GLU A 95 3.68 -44.27 11.03
CA GLU A 95 3.24 -45.55 10.50
C GLU A 95 4.20 -46.08 9.43
N ILE A 96 4.59 -45.23 8.47
CA ILE A 96 5.61 -45.59 7.45
C ILE A 96 6.92 -45.99 8.12
N LYS A 97 7.38 -45.24 9.13
CA LYS A 97 8.59 -45.59 9.89
C LYS A 97 8.46 -46.97 10.56
N ARG A 98 7.29 -47.28 11.14
CA ARG A 98 7.02 -48.57 11.76
C ARG A 98 7.09 -49.69 10.73
N GLU A 99 6.42 -49.55 9.58
CA GLU A 99 6.45 -50.52 8.49
C GLU A 99 7.87 -50.74 7.96
N VAL A 100 8.62 -49.66 7.73
CA VAL A 100 10.02 -49.74 7.30
C VAL A 100 10.86 -50.47 8.35
N ASN A 101 10.65 -50.19 9.64
CA ASN A 101 11.36 -50.86 10.72
C ASN A 101 11.05 -52.37 10.79
N GLU A 102 9.80 -52.77 10.55
CA GLU A 102 9.41 -54.18 10.44
C GLU A 102 10.08 -54.87 9.25
N VAL A 103 10.07 -54.24 8.07
CA VAL A 103 10.74 -54.77 6.86
C VAL A 103 12.25 -54.90 7.06
N VAL A 104 12.89 -53.89 7.65
CA VAL A 104 14.32 -53.92 7.99
C VAL A 104 14.61 -55.06 8.98
N SER A 105 13.78 -55.22 10.00
CA SER A 105 13.94 -56.30 11.01
C SER A 105 13.83 -57.69 10.37
N ALA A 106 12.85 -57.89 9.49
CA ALA A 106 12.67 -59.14 8.75
C ALA A 106 13.84 -59.43 7.81
N GLY A 107 14.34 -58.43 7.10
CA GLY A 107 15.53 -58.55 6.24
C GLY A 107 16.78 -58.97 7.02
N VAL A 108 17.03 -58.35 8.17
CA VAL A 108 18.15 -58.70 9.06
C VAL A 108 18.05 -60.14 9.56
N LEU A 109 16.85 -60.61 9.92
CA LEU A 109 16.63 -62.00 10.35
C LEU A 109 16.90 -63.00 9.21
N GLN A 110 16.46 -62.68 7.99
CA GLN A 110 16.66 -63.52 6.82
C GLN A 110 18.13 -63.60 6.40
N GLU A 111 18.86 -62.49 6.44
CA GLU A 111 20.31 -62.48 6.22
C GLU A 111 21.05 -63.33 7.25
N ARG A 112 20.72 -63.18 8.54
CA ARG A 112 21.30 -64.00 9.62
C ARG A 112 21.01 -65.49 9.41
N PHE A 113 19.79 -65.83 9.02
CA PHE A 113 19.41 -67.22 8.73
C PHE A 113 20.18 -67.78 7.54
N CYS A 114 20.31 -67.01 6.45
CA CYS A 114 21.05 -67.41 5.25
C CYS A 114 22.54 -67.61 5.56
N LEU A 115 23.16 -66.70 6.30
CA LEU A 115 24.56 -66.81 6.77
C LEU A 115 24.77 -68.05 7.64
N ARG A 116 23.81 -68.41 8.50
CA ARG A 116 23.89 -69.62 9.33
C ARG A 116 23.79 -70.89 8.49
N LYS A 117 22.91 -70.95 7.50
CA LYS A 117 22.81 -72.10 6.58
C LYS A 117 24.05 -72.28 5.71
N ARG A 118 24.74 -71.21 5.29
CA ARG A 118 25.99 -71.32 4.51
C ARG A 118 27.19 -71.80 5.32
N ARG A 119 27.12 -71.79 6.66
CA ARG A 119 28.20 -72.24 7.56
C ARG A 119 28.05 -73.70 8.01
N MET A 120 26.94 -74.36 7.68
CA MET A 120 26.73 -75.81 7.87
C MET A 120 27.02 -76.54 6.56
#